data_AF-A0A2M7XWL4-F1
#
_entry.id   AF-A0A2M7XWL4-F1
#
_cell.length_a   1.000
_cell.length_b   1.000
_cell.length_c   1.000
_cell.angle_alpha   90.00
_cell.angle_beta   90.00
_cell.angle_gamma   90.00
#
_symmetry.space_group_name_H-M   'P 1'
#
loop_
_entity.id
_entity.type
_entity.pdbx_description
1 polymer ?
#
loop_
_entity_poly.entity_id
_entity_poly.type
_entity_poly.pdbx_seq_one_letter_code
_entity_poly.pdbx_strand_id
1 'polypeptide(L)'
;MKHKTALIVGRFQPFHKGHLFLIKRALEKADKIVVGIGSANISDVNNPIDFEARKKIIKAVAYKEKFEDRLIKIVPLDDFFNDKKWLTNLKKQVGEFDLALGHNEWTNNILKKAGYKVLKINYYKRGIYEGWRIRKLIKQEKKWQDRVPTYLISNIKDQISKIQIKNQKFNHVVLGGTFDRFHLGHKKLLTKAFEVGKKITIGIATEEIYKNKFLSETIESFDIRQKNINNYINYHLSNDRAKMVKMIPFSEFTGGADRIKEIDAIVVSRETFPNALKINELRKENRLRPMTIVIIEDVLAEDGKLINSERIRAGEIDYNGLSYALLPTPYNLIKMPESLRPALQKPLGEIYKSVHQVIKFIKFVKPIQIITVGDIITDSLLKEGVNPDVKVIDNRSRRESYIRSDPFLSTIEKGQTLINNPGTINLKAAEVIKEKIKSALYKKEKSWIVVDGEEDLLALPAILFAPLGSLVLYGHWQLGIISVEVTENKKTEVRKIIGKFI
;
A
#
# COMPACT_ATOMS: atom_id res chain seq x y z
N MET A 1 -21.42 -16.08 33.79
CA MET A 1 -21.75 -17.43 33.24
C MET A 1 -20.64 -17.86 32.30
N LYS A 2 -20.19 -19.10 32.42
CA LYS A 2 -19.18 -19.71 31.55
C LYS A 2 -19.89 -20.28 30.31
N HIS A 3 -19.31 -20.07 29.13
CA HIS A 3 -19.85 -20.54 27.86
C HIS A 3 -19.69 -22.06 27.71
N LYS A 4 -20.52 -22.71 26.90
CA LYS A 4 -20.44 -24.16 26.71
C LYS A 4 -19.25 -24.54 25.81
N THR A 5 -19.12 -23.86 24.67
CA THR A 5 -18.13 -24.17 23.63
C THR A 5 -17.55 -22.89 23.02
N ALA A 6 -16.24 -22.70 23.19
CA ALA A 6 -15.51 -21.61 22.56
C ALA A 6 -14.85 -22.04 21.23
N LEU A 7 -14.97 -21.22 20.19
CA LEU A 7 -14.20 -21.33 18.95
C LEU A 7 -12.94 -20.45 19.01
N ILE A 8 -11.80 -21.03 18.70
CA ILE A 8 -10.53 -20.32 18.50
C ILE A 8 -10.10 -20.50 17.05
N VAL A 9 -9.86 -19.40 16.33
CA VAL A 9 -9.37 -19.43 14.95
C VAL A 9 -7.95 -18.88 14.89
N GLY A 10 -7.04 -19.64 14.28
CA GLY A 10 -5.65 -19.21 14.09
C GLY A 10 -4.96 -19.98 12.99
N ARG A 11 -3.92 -19.39 12.40
CA ARG A 11 -3.08 -20.10 11.42
C ARG A 11 -2.09 -21.06 12.07
N PHE A 12 -1.64 -20.75 13.29
CA PHE A 12 -0.67 -21.54 14.07
C PHE A 12 0.65 -21.82 13.33
N GLN A 13 1.26 -20.78 12.74
CA GLN A 13 2.44 -20.85 11.87
C GLN A 13 3.69 -20.14 12.46
N PRO A 14 4.49 -20.77 13.34
CA PRO A 14 4.19 -21.99 14.09
C PRO A 14 3.31 -21.69 15.31
N PHE A 15 2.90 -22.73 16.02
CA PHE A 15 2.30 -22.59 17.36
C PHE A 15 3.31 -21.94 18.32
N HIS A 16 2.86 -21.03 19.20
CA HIS A 16 3.75 -20.23 20.06
C HIS A 16 3.08 -19.82 21.38
N LYS A 17 3.85 -19.23 22.31
CA LYS A 17 3.36 -18.88 23.66
C LYS A 17 2.14 -17.96 23.66
N GLY A 18 2.03 -17.05 22.69
CA GLY A 18 0.82 -16.24 22.48
C GLY A 18 -0.44 -17.06 22.15
N HIS A 19 -0.33 -18.12 21.35
CA HIS A 19 -1.45 -19.03 21.05
C HIS A 19 -1.85 -19.83 22.30
N LEU A 20 -0.87 -20.31 23.06
CA LEU A 20 -1.11 -21.01 24.32
C LEU A 20 -1.88 -20.12 25.32
N PHE A 21 -1.48 -18.85 25.43
CA PHE A 21 -2.19 -17.88 26.25
C PHE A 21 -3.65 -17.71 25.82
N LEU A 22 -3.91 -17.56 24.50
CA LEU A 22 -5.27 -17.46 23.97
C LEU A 22 -6.12 -18.70 24.30
N ILE A 23 -5.55 -19.91 24.15
CA ILE A 23 -6.23 -21.16 24.52
C ILE A 23 -6.56 -21.20 26.01
N LYS A 24 -5.62 -20.84 26.89
CA LYS A 24 -5.88 -20.80 28.34
C LYS A 24 -7.01 -19.83 28.69
N ARG A 25 -7.04 -18.65 28.07
CA ARG A 25 -8.14 -17.69 28.25
C ARG A 25 -9.47 -18.18 27.72
N ALA A 26 -9.48 -18.91 26.61
CA ALA A 26 -10.70 -19.55 26.11
C ALA A 26 -11.22 -20.60 27.11
N LEU A 27 -10.34 -21.41 27.69
CA LEU A 27 -10.68 -22.42 28.70
C LEU A 27 -11.13 -21.82 30.04
N GLU A 28 -10.76 -20.58 30.36
CA GLU A 28 -11.35 -19.85 31.50
C GLU A 28 -12.80 -19.41 31.21
N LYS A 29 -13.11 -19.09 29.94
CA LYS A 29 -14.40 -18.53 29.53
C LYS A 29 -15.41 -19.56 29.04
N ALA A 30 -14.96 -20.74 28.62
CA ALA A 30 -15.82 -21.81 28.15
C ALA A 30 -15.41 -23.19 28.67
N ASP A 31 -16.35 -24.13 28.78
CA ASP A 31 -16.08 -25.49 29.25
C ASP A 31 -15.30 -26.31 28.25
N LYS A 32 -15.67 -26.23 26.97
CA LYS A 32 -14.99 -26.91 25.88
C LYS A 32 -14.53 -25.92 24.80
N ILE A 33 -13.58 -26.34 23.96
CA ILE A 33 -13.06 -25.56 22.85
C ILE A 33 -13.07 -26.34 21.53
N VAL A 34 -13.29 -25.63 20.43
CA VAL A 34 -13.02 -26.07 19.06
C VAL A 34 -11.90 -25.20 18.50
N VAL A 35 -10.91 -25.81 17.86
CA VAL A 35 -9.80 -25.07 17.24
C VAL A 35 -9.91 -25.14 15.72
N GLY A 36 -10.15 -23.99 15.09
CA GLY A 36 -10.13 -23.82 13.65
C GLY A 36 -8.74 -23.42 13.16
N ILE A 37 -8.10 -24.27 12.35
CA ILE A 37 -6.81 -23.97 11.72
C ILE A 37 -7.08 -23.23 10.41
N GLY A 38 -6.85 -21.92 10.40
CA GLY A 38 -6.98 -21.06 9.23
C GLY A 38 -5.89 -21.29 8.18
N SER A 39 -6.16 -20.90 6.93
CA SER A 39 -5.26 -21.11 5.79
C SER A 39 -4.85 -22.58 5.68
N ALA A 40 -5.81 -23.51 5.85
CA ALA A 40 -5.53 -24.94 5.82
C ALA A 40 -5.11 -25.43 4.41
N ASN A 41 -5.65 -24.80 3.37
CA ASN A 41 -5.36 -25.04 1.95
C ASN A 41 -4.18 -24.21 1.38
N ILE A 42 -3.53 -23.37 2.19
CA ILE A 42 -2.43 -22.51 1.74
C ILE A 42 -1.09 -23.05 2.24
N SER A 43 -0.14 -23.18 1.31
CA SER A 43 1.25 -23.56 1.59
C SER A 43 2.18 -22.54 0.94
N ASP A 44 2.70 -21.62 1.74
CA ASP A 44 3.60 -20.55 1.30
C ASP A 44 4.62 -20.17 2.41
N VAL A 45 5.42 -19.13 2.19
CA VAL A 45 6.43 -18.66 3.17
C VAL A 45 5.81 -18.18 4.50
N ASN A 46 4.54 -17.80 4.50
CA ASN A 46 3.79 -17.37 5.68
C ASN A 46 3.05 -18.53 6.36
N ASN A 47 2.80 -19.60 5.60
CA ASN A 47 2.09 -20.81 6.00
C ASN A 47 2.95 -22.07 5.74
N PRO A 48 4.16 -22.15 6.31
CA PRO A 48 5.10 -23.18 5.93
C PRO A 48 4.72 -24.58 6.47
N ILE A 49 4.00 -24.66 7.60
CA ILE A 49 3.59 -25.92 8.22
C ILE A 49 2.20 -26.30 7.71
N ASP A 50 2.01 -27.49 7.16
CA ASP A 50 0.71 -27.92 6.63
C ASP A 50 -0.35 -28.13 7.73
N PHE A 51 -1.59 -28.39 7.33
CA PHE A 51 -2.71 -28.58 8.25
C PHE A 51 -2.49 -29.77 9.21
N GLU A 52 -2.05 -30.93 8.71
CA GLU A 52 -1.91 -32.14 9.52
C GLU A 52 -0.79 -32.01 10.56
N ALA A 53 0.32 -31.37 10.19
CA ALA A 53 1.39 -31.05 11.11
C ALA A 53 0.95 -30.06 12.20
N ARG A 54 0.22 -28.99 11.84
CA ARG A 54 -0.34 -28.05 12.83
C ARG A 54 -1.35 -28.72 13.76
N LYS A 55 -2.19 -29.62 13.24
CA LYS A 55 -3.15 -30.42 14.00
C LYS A 55 -2.43 -31.33 15.01
N LYS A 56 -1.36 -32.02 14.60
CA LYS A 56 -0.51 -32.81 15.50
C LYS A 56 0.12 -31.95 16.61
N ILE A 57 0.61 -30.75 16.27
CA ILE A 57 1.16 -29.81 17.25
C ILE A 57 0.09 -29.40 18.29
N ILE A 58 -1.11 -29.04 17.85
CA ILE A 58 -2.19 -28.64 18.78
C ILE A 58 -2.63 -29.81 19.66
N LYS A 59 -2.69 -31.04 19.13
CA LYS A 59 -2.94 -32.25 19.95
C LYS A 59 -1.85 -32.46 21.00
N ALA A 60 -0.57 -32.29 20.64
CA ALA A 60 0.53 -32.38 21.59
C ALA A 60 0.47 -31.29 22.67
N VAL A 61 0.01 -30.08 22.32
CA VAL A 61 -0.24 -29.01 23.29
C VAL A 61 -1.39 -29.37 24.22
N ALA A 62 -2.50 -29.90 23.70
CA ALA A 62 -3.62 -30.37 24.52
C ALA A 62 -3.15 -31.38 25.55
N TYR A 63 -2.36 -32.37 25.12
CA TYR A 63 -1.76 -33.38 25.99
C TYR A 63 -0.85 -32.81 27.07
N LYS A 64 0.10 -31.94 26.69
CA LYS A 64 1.05 -31.40 27.67
C LYS A 64 0.43 -30.40 28.65
N GLU A 65 -0.63 -29.72 28.24
CA GLU A 65 -1.32 -28.70 29.05
C GLU A 65 -2.61 -29.23 29.71
N LYS A 66 -2.89 -30.54 29.58
CA LYS A 66 -3.99 -31.26 30.24
C LYS A 66 -5.38 -30.68 29.92
N PHE A 67 -5.70 -30.52 28.64
CA PHE A 67 -7.03 -30.04 28.22
C PHE A 67 -7.67 -30.89 27.11
N GLU A 68 -7.21 -32.11 26.86
CA GLU A 68 -7.71 -33.01 25.82
C GLU A 68 -9.22 -33.25 25.93
N ASP A 69 -9.71 -33.53 27.14
CA ASP A 69 -11.14 -33.77 27.41
C ASP A 69 -12.02 -32.54 27.13
N ARG A 70 -11.38 -31.38 27.04
CA ARG A 70 -12.01 -30.09 26.77
C ARG A 70 -11.84 -29.66 25.31
N LEU A 71 -11.01 -30.34 24.52
CA LEU A 71 -10.82 -30.08 23.09
C LEU A 71 -11.76 -30.97 22.26
N ILE A 72 -12.87 -30.39 21.79
CA ILE A 72 -13.89 -31.14 21.02
C ILE A 72 -13.31 -31.65 19.70
N LYS A 73 -12.71 -30.74 18.92
CA LYS A 73 -12.12 -31.06 17.61
C LYS A 73 -11.18 -29.97 17.11
N ILE A 74 -10.34 -30.36 16.16
CA ILE A 74 -9.48 -29.46 15.38
C ILE A 74 -9.91 -29.57 13.92
N VAL A 75 -10.29 -28.46 13.30
CA VAL A 75 -10.92 -28.45 11.97
C VAL A 75 -10.17 -27.56 10.98
N PRO A 76 -10.12 -27.91 9.69
CA PRO A 76 -9.51 -27.06 8.66
C PRO A 76 -10.46 -25.92 8.30
N LEU A 77 -9.93 -24.71 8.26
CA LEU A 77 -10.62 -23.53 7.74
C LEU A 77 -9.83 -23.01 6.53
N ASP A 78 -10.33 -23.34 5.35
CA ASP A 78 -9.77 -22.87 4.08
C ASP A 78 -10.02 -21.37 3.88
N ASP A 79 -9.11 -20.72 3.17
CA ASP A 79 -9.28 -19.33 2.77
C ASP A 79 -10.15 -19.25 1.50
N PHE A 80 -11.16 -18.36 1.51
CA PHE A 80 -12.08 -18.12 0.40
C PHE A 80 -12.11 -16.63 0.05
N PHE A 81 -12.39 -16.32 -1.22
CA PHE A 81 -12.59 -14.93 -1.66
C PHE A 81 -13.83 -14.27 -1.03
N ASN A 82 -14.85 -15.07 -0.71
CA ASN A 82 -16.16 -14.59 -0.29
C ASN A 82 -16.42 -14.89 1.19
N ASP A 83 -16.69 -13.86 1.97
CA ASP A 83 -17.01 -13.94 3.41
C ASP A 83 -18.15 -14.92 3.73
N LYS A 84 -19.20 -14.98 2.90
CA LYS A 84 -20.34 -15.90 3.05
C LYS A 84 -19.89 -17.35 2.83
N LYS A 85 -19.05 -17.62 1.82
CA LYS A 85 -18.48 -18.96 1.60
C LYS A 85 -17.60 -19.38 2.78
N TRP A 86 -16.78 -18.46 3.28
CA TRP A 86 -15.92 -18.72 4.45
C TRP A 86 -16.77 -19.06 5.69
N LEU A 87 -17.82 -18.29 5.96
CA LEU A 87 -18.75 -18.56 7.07
C LEU A 87 -19.48 -19.90 6.91
N THR A 88 -19.93 -20.25 5.70
CA THR A 88 -20.56 -21.54 5.41
C THR A 88 -19.59 -22.70 5.66
N ASN A 89 -18.34 -22.59 5.21
CA ASN A 89 -17.31 -23.59 5.50
C ASN A 89 -17.05 -23.68 7.01
N LEU A 90 -16.95 -22.55 7.70
CA LEU A 90 -16.77 -22.53 9.16
C LEU A 90 -17.92 -23.26 9.86
N LYS A 91 -19.18 -22.93 9.55
CA LYS A 91 -20.35 -23.58 10.17
C LYS A 91 -20.35 -25.08 9.92
N LYS A 92 -20.05 -25.50 8.68
CA LYS A 92 -19.97 -26.92 8.30
C LYS A 92 -18.91 -27.67 9.09
N GLN A 93 -17.73 -27.09 9.25
CA GLN A 93 -16.58 -27.74 9.89
C GLN A 93 -16.69 -27.70 11.42
N VAL A 94 -17.03 -26.54 11.99
CA VAL A 94 -17.06 -26.29 13.44
C VAL A 94 -18.31 -26.86 14.11
N GLY A 95 -19.49 -26.77 13.48
CA GLY A 95 -20.75 -27.05 14.17
C GLY A 95 -21.11 -25.97 15.18
N GLU A 96 -21.77 -26.34 16.27
CA GLU A 96 -22.28 -25.40 17.29
C GLU A 96 -21.20 -24.89 18.25
N PHE A 97 -21.18 -23.58 18.47
CA PHE A 97 -20.38 -22.89 19.48
C PHE A 97 -21.10 -21.61 19.92
N ASP A 98 -20.90 -21.17 21.16
CA ASP A 98 -21.60 -20.02 21.76
C ASP A 98 -20.68 -18.83 22.09
N LEU A 99 -19.37 -18.98 21.86
CA LEU A 99 -18.37 -17.93 21.99
C LEU A 99 -17.25 -18.09 20.96
N ALA A 100 -16.84 -17.04 20.28
CA ALA A 100 -15.58 -17.01 19.53
C ALA A 100 -14.54 -16.11 20.21
N LEU A 101 -13.30 -16.57 20.31
CA LEU A 101 -12.19 -15.78 20.86
C LEU A 101 -11.12 -15.56 19.80
N GLY A 102 -10.71 -14.31 19.63
CA GLY A 102 -9.67 -13.97 18.69
C GLY A 102 -9.49 -12.47 18.48
N HIS A 103 -8.40 -12.14 17.81
CA HIS A 103 -8.03 -10.75 17.50
C HIS A 103 -8.10 -10.41 16.02
N ASN A 104 -8.43 -11.38 15.16
CA ASN A 104 -8.54 -11.12 13.74
C ASN A 104 -9.83 -10.34 13.47
N GLU A 105 -9.72 -9.04 13.17
CA GLU A 105 -10.87 -8.16 12.94
C GLU A 105 -11.78 -8.69 11.83
N TRP A 106 -11.21 -9.20 10.74
CA TRP A 106 -11.99 -9.73 9.61
C TRP A 106 -12.85 -10.92 10.05
N THR A 107 -12.25 -11.94 10.67
CA THR A 107 -12.98 -13.10 11.24
C THR A 107 -14.02 -12.66 12.26
N ASN A 108 -13.64 -11.77 13.19
CA ASN A 108 -14.52 -11.28 14.24
C ASN A 108 -15.74 -10.54 13.67
N ASN A 109 -15.54 -9.74 12.63
CA ASN A 109 -16.61 -8.99 11.97
C ASN A 109 -17.58 -9.92 11.25
N ILE A 110 -17.08 -10.95 10.56
CA ILE A 110 -17.93 -11.97 9.91
C ILE A 110 -18.79 -12.69 10.95
N LEU A 111 -18.18 -13.13 12.06
CA LEU A 111 -18.88 -13.85 13.12
C LEU A 111 -19.92 -12.99 13.84
N LYS A 112 -19.59 -11.73 14.15
CA LYS A 112 -20.54 -10.77 14.74
C LYS A 112 -21.74 -10.50 13.83
N LYS A 113 -21.50 -10.28 12.53
CA LYS A 113 -22.57 -10.11 11.53
C LYS A 113 -23.47 -11.34 11.44
N ALA A 114 -22.92 -12.53 11.69
CA ALA A 114 -23.66 -13.78 11.73
C ALA A 114 -24.36 -14.07 13.07
N GLY A 115 -24.31 -13.13 14.03
CA GLY A 115 -24.98 -13.24 15.33
C GLY A 115 -24.18 -13.92 16.45
N TYR A 116 -22.92 -14.30 16.21
CA TYR A 116 -22.11 -14.95 17.24
C TYR A 116 -21.52 -13.95 18.24
N LYS A 117 -21.45 -14.35 19.52
CA LYS A 117 -20.72 -13.62 20.55
C LYS A 117 -19.21 -13.75 20.27
N VAL A 118 -18.53 -12.61 20.19
CA VAL A 118 -17.08 -12.55 19.96
C VAL A 118 -16.41 -11.79 21.09
N LEU A 119 -15.46 -12.44 21.76
CA LEU A 119 -14.67 -11.84 22.83
C LEU A 119 -13.23 -11.59 22.36
N LYS A 120 -12.82 -10.32 22.41
CA LYS A 120 -11.42 -9.93 22.28
C LYS A 120 -10.75 -10.03 23.65
N ILE A 121 -9.66 -10.77 23.74
CA ILE A 121 -8.81 -10.81 24.94
C ILE A 121 -7.63 -9.85 24.75
N ASN A 122 -6.82 -9.59 25.78
CA ASN A 122 -5.59 -8.82 25.59
C ASN A 122 -4.49 -9.68 24.97
N TYR A 123 -3.63 -9.07 24.15
CA TYR A 123 -2.48 -9.78 23.61
C TYR A 123 -1.47 -10.11 24.72
N TYR A 124 -0.87 -11.29 24.65
CA TYR A 124 0.27 -11.64 25.51
C TYR A 124 1.59 -11.33 24.79
N LYS A 125 2.30 -10.29 25.25
CA LYS A 125 3.63 -9.86 24.73
C LYS A 125 3.70 -9.86 23.20
N ARG A 126 2.78 -9.15 22.53
CA ARG A 126 2.61 -9.16 21.07
C ARG A 126 3.90 -8.91 20.30
N GLY A 127 4.72 -7.95 20.71
CA GLY A 127 6.01 -7.66 20.05
C GLY A 127 7.02 -8.82 20.05
N ILE A 128 6.78 -9.86 20.86
CA ILE A 128 7.61 -11.06 20.97
C ILE A 128 6.90 -12.27 20.34
N TYR A 129 5.62 -12.48 20.62
CA TYR A 129 4.87 -13.68 20.24
C TYR A 129 3.96 -13.48 19.03
N GLU A 130 4.61 -13.24 17.88
CA GLU A 130 3.95 -13.20 16.58
C GLU A 130 4.60 -14.21 15.63
N GLY A 131 3.77 -15.04 14.97
CA GLY A 131 4.25 -16.07 14.05
C GLY A 131 5.25 -15.56 13.00
N TRP A 132 5.02 -14.36 12.42
CA TRP A 132 5.95 -13.79 11.42
C TRP A 132 7.32 -13.45 12.02
N ARG A 133 7.39 -12.96 13.27
CA ARG A 133 8.66 -12.67 13.97
C ARG A 133 9.42 -13.95 14.27
N ILE A 134 8.70 -15.00 14.67
CA ILE A 134 9.27 -16.31 14.94
C ILE A 134 9.83 -16.91 13.64
N ARG A 135 9.07 -16.88 12.54
CA ARG A 135 9.54 -17.30 11.21
C ARG A 135 10.74 -16.49 10.72
N LYS A 136 10.75 -15.17 10.96
CA LYS A 136 11.90 -14.31 10.63
C LYS A 136 13.15 -14.73 11.39
N LEU A 137 13.05 -15.04 12.68
CA LEU A 137 14.20 -15.55 13.43
C LEU A 137 14.67 -16.91 12.93
N ILE A 138 13.75 -17.84 12.69
CA ILE A 138 14.06 -19.16 12.14
C ILE A 138 14.86 -19.01 10.85
N LYS A 139 14.37 -18.16 9.93
CA LYS A 139 15.02 -17.87 8.65
C LYS A 139 16.40 -17.24 8.78
N GLN A 140 16.61 -16.46 9.85
CA GLN A 140 17.90 -15.80 10.15
C GLN A 140 18.79 -16.64 11.06
N GLU A 141 18.42 -17.89 11.35
CA GLU A 141 19.13 -18.78 12.28
C GLU A 141 19.35 -18.18 13.69
N LYS A 142 18.44 -17.29 14.10
CA LYS A 142 18.46 -16.63 15.41
C LYS A 142 17.63 -17.39 16.45
N LYS A 143 17.90 -17.15 17.73
CA LYS A 143 17.25 -17.81 18.87
C LYS A 143 15.74 -17.53 18.96
N TRP A 144 14.92 -18.49 18.54
CA TRP A 144 13.45 -18.41 18.55
C TRP A 144 12.79 -19.34 19.59
N GLN A 145 13.55 -20.29 20.14
CA GLN A 145 13.10 -21.35 21.04
C GLN A 145 12.35 -20.81 22.26
N ASP A 146 12.76 -19.65 22.78
CA ASP A 146 12.13 -19.01 23.95
C ASP A 146 10.71 -18.48 23.67
N ARG A 147 10.27 -18.47 22.39
CA ARG A 147 8.98 -17.94 21.95
C ARG A 147 7.90 -19.00 21.80
N VAL A 148 8.28 -20.27 21.87
CA VAL A 148 7.37 -21.41 21.82
C VAL A 148 7.43 -22.19 23.14
N PRO A 149 6.40 -22.98 23.48
CA PRO A 149 6.52 -23.97 24.53
C PRO A 149 7.72 -24.90 24.29
N THR A 150 8.54 -25.15 25.31
CA THR A 150 9.83 -25.86 25.17
C THR A 150 9.67 -27.26 24.60
N TYR A 151 8.61 -27.96 24.99
CA TYR A 151 8.27 -29.30 24.49
C TYR A 151 7.87 -29.34 23.01
N LEU A 152 7.67 -28.19 22.35
CA LEU A 152 7.40 -28.13 20.91
C LEU A 152 8.65 -27.86 20.06
N ILE A 153 9.81 -27.55 20.68
CA ILE A 153 11.00 -27.12 19.94
C ILE A 153 11.43 -28.19 18.93
N SER A 154 11.49 -29.46 19.34
CA SER A 154 11.89 -30.58 18.46
C SER A 154 10.91 -30.76 17.30
N ASN A 155 9.60 -30.83 17.61
CA ASN A 155 8.56 -30.98 16.59
C ASN A 155 8.58 -29.83 15.58
N ILE A 156 8.69 -28.58 16.04
CA ILE A 156 8.73 -27.43 15.15
C ILE A 156 10.01 -27.44 14.31
N LYS A 157 11.17 -27.80 14.87
CA LYS A 157 12.41 -27.98 14.10
C LYS A 157 12.26 -29.03 12.99
N ASP A 158 11.69 -30.20 13.29
CA ASP A 158 11.45 -31.27 12.31
C ASP A 158 10.50 -30.82 11.19
N GLN A 159 9.45 -30.06 11.51
CA GLN A 159 8.59 -29.50 10.47
C GLN A 159 9.35 -28.51 9.60
N ILE A 160 10.15 -27.62 10.20
CA ILE A 160 10.96 -26.62 9.46
C ILE A 160 12.02 -27.29 8.58
N SER A 161 12.68 -28.36 9.02
CA SER A 161 13.67 -29.07 8.20
C SER A 161 12.99 -29.75 7.00
N LYS A 162 11.80 -30.34 7.19
CA LYS A 162 10.97 -30.86 6.08
C LYS A 162 10.56 -29.77 5.08
N ILE A 163 10.40 -28.53 5.54
CA ILE A 163 10.13 -27.37 4.68
C ILE A 163 11.38 -26.94 3.90
N GLN A 164 12.57 -26.93 4.53
CA GLN A 164 13.84 -26.62 3.85
C GLN A 164 14.18 -27.66 2.75
N ILE A 165 13.72 -28.91 2.89
CA ILE A 165 13.85 -29.96 1.87
C ILE A 165 12.86 -29.75 0.69
N LYS A 166 11.80 -28.94 0.87
CA LYS A 166 10.88 -28.50 -0.20
C LYS A 166 11.36 -27.23 -0.92
N ASN A 167 12.66 -27.09 -1.19
CA ASN A 167 13.19 -26.14 -2.18
C ASN A 167 12.88 -26.59 -3.62
N GLN A 168 11.67 -27.08 -3.87
CA GLN A 168 11.26 -27.55 -5.18
C GLN A 168 10.90 -26.32 -6.02
N LYS A 169 11.78 -25.95 -6.96
CA LYS A 169 11.47 -24.95 -7.98
C LYS A 169 10.30 -25.45 -8.82
N PHE A 170 9.24 -24.66 -8.91
CA PHE A 170 8.11 -24.88 -9.81
C PHE A 170 8.61 -24.84 -11.27
N ASN A 171 8.08 -25.70 -12.13
CA ASN A 171 8.51 -25.71 -13.53
C ASN A 171 7.97 -24.48 -14.26
N HIS A 172 6.71 -24.10 -14.06
CA HIS A 172 6.13 -22.88 -14.64
C HIS A 172 5.41 -22.02 -13.60
N VAL A 173 5.90 -20.80 -13.44
CA VAL A 173 5.36 -19.79 -12.52
C VAL A 173 4.78 -18.63 -13.32
N VAL A 174 3.63 -18.12 -12.88
CA VAL A 174 3.03 -16.91 -13.46
C VAL A 174 2.92 -15.79 -12.42
N LEU A 175 2.94 -14.56 -12.91
CA LEU A 175 2.55 -13.36 -12.17
C LEU A 175 1.91 -12.38 -13.14
N GLY A 176 1.00 -11.56 -12.64
CA GLY A 176 0.28 -10.57 -13.45
C GLY A 176 0.13 -9.26 -12.69
N GLY A 177 0.19 -8.15 -13.41
CA GLY A 177 0.02 -6.83 -12.82
C GLY A 177 0.00 -5.72 -13.86
N THR A 178 -0.37 -4.52 -13.40
CA THR A 178 -0.23 -3.33 -14.24
C THR A 178 1.24 -2.96 -14.42
N PHE A 179 2.09 -3.14 -13.39
CA PHE A 179 3.51 -2.76 -13.40
C PHE A 179 3.78 -1.28 -13.72
N ASP A 180 2.81 -0.43 -13.39
CA ASP A 180 2.90 1.02 -13.49
C ASP A 180 3.85 1.60 -12.43
N ARG A 181 4.63 2.63 -12.78
CA ARG A 181 5.60 3.27 -11.87
C ARG A 181 6.49 2.22 -11.21
N PHE A 182 7.28 1.53 -12.02
CA PHE A 182 8.00 0.31 -11.61
C PHE A 182 8.82 0.45 -10.30
N HIS A 183 8.23 0.02 -9.18
CA HIS A 183 8.70 0.29 -7.82
C HIS A 183 9.18 -0.97 -7.06
N LEU A 184 9.69 -0.80 -5.83
CA LEU A 184 10.23 -1.89 -5.00
C LEU A 184 9.26 -3.08 -4.79
N GLY A 185 7.96 -2.82 -4.66
CA GLY A 185 6.93 -3.87 -4.63
C GLY A 185 6.95 -4.79 -5.87
N HIS A 186 7.03 -4.24 -7.09
CA HIS A 186 7.15 -5.02 -8.32
C HIS A 186 8.47 -5.81 -8.37
N LYS A 187 9.59 -5.18 -7.97
CA LYS A 187 10.90 -5.82 -7.89
C LYS A 187 10.90 -7.04 -6.96
N LYS A 188 10.23 -6.94 -5.81
CA LYS A 188 10.06 -8.06 -4.86
C LYS A 188 9.21 -9.19 -5.45
N LEU A 189 8.13 -8.85 -6.18
CA LEU A 189 7.28 -9.81 -6.87
C LEU A 189 8.05 -10.61 -7.93
N LEU A 190 8.80 -9.90 -8.78
CA LEU A 190 9.63 -10.50 -9.84
C LEU A 190 10.76 -11.34 -9.26
N THR A 191 11.50 -10.82 -8.27
CA THR A 191 12.55 -11.58 -7.59
C THR A 191 12.03 -12.89 -7.02
N LYS A 192 10.85 -12.87 -6.39
CA LYS A 192 10.27 -14.10 -5.85
C LYS A 192 9.91 -15.09 -6.95
N ALA A 193 9.37 -14.62 -8.08
CA ALA A 193 9.12 -15.48 -9.24
C ALA A 193 10.40 -16.11 -9.80
N PHE A 194 11.51 -15.35 -9.83
CA PHE A 194 12.81 -15.83 -10.29
C PHE A 194 13.40 -16.89 -9.35
N GLU A 195 13.21 -16.72 -8.04
CA GLU A 195 13.65 -17.65 -6.99
C GLU A 195 12.93 -19.00 -7.09
N VAL A 196 11.60 -18.98 -7.25
CA VAL A 196 10.77 -20.19 -7.12
C VAL A 196 10.43 -20.87 -8.43
N GLY A 197 10.59 -20.21 -9.59
CA GLY A 197 10.25 -20.75 -10.90
C GLY A 197 11.45 -21.18 -11.73
N LYS A 198 11.24 -22.09 -12.69
CA LYS A 198 12.17 -22.36 -13.81
C LYS A 198 11.74 -21.56 -15.05
N LYS A 199 10.52 -21.75 -15.54
CA LYS A 199 9.88 -20.92 -16.58
C LYS A 199 8.99 -19.89 -15.90
N ILE A 200 9.04 -18.64 -16.36
CA ILE A 200 8.24 -17.55 -15.79
C ILE A 200 7.40 -16.90 -16.89
N THR A 201 6.13 -16.63 -16.60
CA THR A 201 5.29 -15.78 -17.45
C THR A 201 4.83 -14.55 -16.67
N ILE A 202 5.17 -13.37 -17.19
CA ILE A 202 4.78 -12.07 -16.63
C ILE A 202 3.68 -11.50 -17.50
N GLY A 203 2.45 -11.47 -16.97
CA GLY A 203 1.33 -10.79 -17.59
C GLY A 203 1.39 -9.28 -17.30
N ILE A 204 1.47 -8.47 -18.36
CA ILE A 204 1.42 -7.01 -18.28
C ILE A 204 0.01 -6.56 -18.69
N ALA A 205 -0.67 -5.87 -17.78
CA ALA A 205 -2.05 -5.46 -18.01
C ALA A 205 -2.16 -4.45 -19.18
N THR A 206 -3.17 -4.62 -20.01
CA THR A 206 -3.62 -3.63 -21.00
C THR A 206 -4.71 -2.73 -20.39
N GLU A 207 -5.11 -1.68 -21.12
CA GLU A 207 -6.04 -0.66 -20.64
C GLU A 207 -7.38 -1.24 -20.17
N GLU A 208 -7.86 -2.31 -20.80
CA GLU A 208 -9.10 -3.01 -20.44
C GLU A 208 -9.15 -3.45 -18.96
N ILE A 209 -7.99 -3.75 -18.38
CA ILE A 209 -7.85 -4.17 -16.97
C ILE A 209 -7.83 -2.99 -16.01
N TYR A 210 -7.24 -1.86 -16.41
CA TYR A 210 -6.94 -0.75 -15.51
C TYR A 210 -7.72 0.53 -15.77
N LYS A 211 -8.54 0.60 -16.83
CA LYS A 211 -9.32 1.80 -17.21
C LYS A 211 -10.24 2.37 -16.12
N ASN A 212 -10.64 1.52 -15.17
CA ASN A 212 -11.48 1.94 -14.04
C ASN A 212 -10.67 2.24 -12.77
N LYS A 213 -9.33 2.19 -12.84
CA LYS A 213 -8.48 2.52 -11.69
C LYS A 213 -8.40 4.03 -11.54
N PHE A 214 -8.20 4.45 -10.30
CA PHE A 214 -7.92 5.84 -9.98
C PHE A 214 -6.68 6.35 -10.72
N LEU A 215 -6.82 7.50 -11.40
CA LEU A 215 -5.79 8.11 -12.25
C LEU A 215 -5.27 7.16 -13.33
N SER A 216 -6.16 6.38 -13.97
CA SER A 216 -5.77 5.43 -15.01
C SER A 216 -5.14 6.10 -16.23
N GLU A 217 -5.53 7.33 -16.52
CA GLU A 217 -5.00 8.20 -17.59
C GLU A 217 -3.51 8.56 -17.39
N THR A 218 -2.98 8.32 -16.19
CA THR A 218 -1.61 8.67 -15.80
C THR A 218 -0.70 7.45 -15.67
N ILE A 219 -1.26 6.27 -15.97
CA ILE A 219 -0.53 5.00 -16.04
C ILE A 219 0.44 5.04 -17.22
N GLU A 220 1.66 4.58 -16.99
CA GLU A 220 2.69 4.51 -18.03
C GLU A 220 2.24 3.65 -19.23
N SER A 221 2.70 4.00 -20.43
CA SER A 221 2.40 3.22 -21.64
C SER A 221 2.87 1.77 -21.49
N PHE A 222 2.28 0.86 -22.27
CA PHE A 222 2.68 -0.54 -22.26
C PHE A 222 4.18 -0.70 -22.52
N ASP A 223 4.72 0.04 -23.48
CA ASP A 223 6.14 -0.02 -23.85
C ASP A 223 7.06 0.42 -22.71
N ILE A 224 6.72 1.49 -21.98
CA ILE A 224 7.50 1.95 -20.83
C ILE A 224 7.50 0.88 -19.74
N ARG A 225 6.33 0.32 -19.41
CA ARG A 225 6.20 -0.70 -18.38
C ARG A 225 6.95 -1.98 -18.76
N GLN A 226 6.83 -2.42 -20.01
CA GLN A 226 7.55 -3.56 -20.54
C GLN A 226 9.06 -3.33 -20.54
N LYS A 227 9.53 -2.15 -20.97
CA LYS A 227 10.95 -1.76 -20.93
C LYS A 227 11.50 -1.80 -19.51
N ASN A 228 10.77 -1.28 -18.52
CA ASN A 228 11.19 -1.30 -17.12
C ASN A 228 11.34 -2.73 -16.58
N ILE A 229 10.41 -3.63 -16.92
CA ILE A 229 10.51 -5.05 -16.56
C ILE A 229 11.69 -5.72 -17.25
N ASN A 230 11.89 -5.47 -18.55
CA ASN A 230 13.04 -5.99 -19.31
C ASN A 230 14.38 -5.55 -18.71
N ASN A 231 14.53 -4.27 -18.37
CA ASN A 231 15.73 -3.77 -17.72
C ASN A 231 15.98 -4.50 -16.40
N TYR A 232 14.94 -4.76 -15.62
CA TYR A 232 15.04 -5.50 -14.37
C TYR A 232 15.44 -6.97 -14.59
N ILE A 233 14.86 -7.63 -15.59
CA ILE A 233 15.22 -9.00 -15.99
C ILE A 233 16.70 -9.07 -16.37
N ASN A 234 17.15 -8.19 -17.26
CA ASN A 234 18.52 -8.18 -17.77
C ASN A 234 19.55 -7.86 -16.69
N TYR A 235 19.18 -7.03 -15.70
CA TYR A 235 20.06 -6.70 -14.58
C TYR A 235 20.19 -7.85 -13.57
N HIS A 236 19.13 -8.64 -13.35
CA HIS A 236 19.10 -9.65 -12.28
C HIS A 236 19.30 -11.10 -12.73
N LEU A 237 19.17 -11.39 -14.03
CA LEU A 237 19.25 -12.75 -14.56
C LEU A 237 20.36 -12.86 -15.61
N SER A 238 21.03 -14.02 -15.66
CA SER A 238 21.90 -14.36 -16.78
C SER A 238 21.09 -14.51 -18.07
N ASN A 239 21.76 -14.36 -19.23
CA ASN A 239 21.10 -14.44 -20.55
C ASN A 239 20.27 -15.72 -20.73
N ASP A 240 20.79 -16.88 -20.33
CA ASP A 240 20.04 -18.14 -20.45
C ASP A 240 18.86 -18.22 -19.50
N ARG A 241 18.98 -17.61 -18.32
CA ARG A 241 17.88 -17.54 -17.35
C ARG A 241 16.80 -16.56 -17.82
N ALA A 242 17.17 -15.47 -18.48
CA ALA A 242 16.26 -14.48 -19.04
C ALA A 242 15.42 -15.04 -20.21
N LYS A 243 15.98 -15.92 -21.07
CA LYS A 243 15.23 -16.63 -22.14
C LYS A 243 14.05 -17.46 -21.63
N MET A 244 14.08 -17.86 -20.36
CA MET A 244 13.00 -18.62 -19.72
C MET A 244 11.88 -17.72 -19.16
N VAL A 245 11.98 -16.41 -19.35
CA VAL A 245 10.97 -15.42 -18.94
C VAL A 245 10.21 -14.96 -20.17
N LYS A 246 8.89 -15.16 -20.18
CA LYS A 246 7.99 -14.68 -21.23
C LYS A 246 7.12 -13.55 -20.69
N MET A 247 7.12 -12.40 -21.36
CA MET A 247 6.13 -11.35 -21.07
C MET A 247 4.97 -11.45 -22.06
N ILE A 248 3.75 -11.27 -21.57
CA ILE A 248 2.54 -11.27 -22.40
C ILE A 248 1.63 -10.10 -22.00
N PRO A 249 0.95 -9.44 -22.94
CA PRO A 249 -0.16 -8.57 -22.60
C PRO A 249 -1.33 -9.41 -22.08
N PHE A 250 -2.16 -8.84 -21.20
CA PHE A 250 -3.44 -9.44 -20.84
C PHE A 250 -4.54 -8.38 -20.68
N SER A 251 -5.72 -8.72 -21.20
CA SER A 251 -6.89 -7.82 -21.26
C SER A 251 -8.09 -8.37 -20.49
N GLU A 252 -7.98 -9.56 -19.89
CA GLU A 252 -9.01 -10.19 -19.05
C GLU A 252 -8.49 -10.55 -17.66
N PHE A 253 -9.39 -10.66 -16.68
CA PHE A 253 -9.05 -10.82 -15.26
C PHE A 253 -8.03 -11.94 -14.95
N THR A 254 -8.17 -13.10 -15.62
CA THR A 254 -7.32 -14.26 -15.36
C THR A 254 -6.03 -14.26 -16.17
N GLY A 255 -5.94 -13.44 -17.22
CA GLY A 255 -4.88 -13.49 -18.23
C GLY A 255 -4.67 -14.88 -18.83
N GLY A 256 -5.73 -15.68 -18.95
CA GLY A 256 -5.69 -17.07 -19.43
C GLY A 256 -5.13 -18.10 -18.44
N ALA A 257 -4.71 -17.69 -17.23
CA ALA A 257 -4.15 -18.61 -16.24
C ALA A 257 -5.17 -19.66 -15.75
N ASP A 258 -6.46 -19.47 -15.98
CA ASP A 258 -7.52 -20.43 -15.72
C ASP A 258 -7.67 -21.54 -16.77
N ARG A 259 -6.94 -21.45 -17.89
CA ARG A 259 -7.04 -22.39 -19.03
C ARG A 259 -5.74 -23.14 -19.35
N ILE A 260 -4.60 -22.68 -18.82
CA ILE A 260 -3.28 -23.28 -19.08
C ILE A 260 -2.97 -24.35 -18.03
N LYS A 261 -2.84 -25.61 -18.46
CA LYS A 261 -2.67 -26.78 -17.58
C LYS A 261 -1.29 -26.83 -16.92
N GLU A 262 -0.27 -26.33 -17.61
CA GLU A 262 1.15 -26.44 -17.27
C GLU A 262 1.58 -25.48 -16.15
N ILE A 263 0.71 -24.55 -15.73
CA ILE A 263 1.05 -23.60 -14.66
C ILE A 263 1.01 -24.30 -13.31
N ASP A 264 2.15 -24.29 -12.62
CA ASP A 264 2.32 -24.91 -11.30
C ASP A 264 2.01 -23.93 -10.17
N ALA A 265 2.38 -22.65 -10.33
CA ALA A 265 2.28 -21.66 -9.27
C ALA A 265 2.01 -20.24 -9.80
N ILE A 266 1.39 -19.43 -8.94
CA ILE A 266 1.16 -18.00 -9.15
C ILE A 266 1.81 -17.20 -8.01
N VAL A 267 2.58 -16.17 -8.35
CA VAL A 267 3.20 -15.27 -7.37
C VAL A 267 2.37 -14.00 -7.26
N VAL A 268 2.00 -13.63 -6.04
CA VAL A 268 1.11 -12.50 -5.74
C VAL A 268 1.59 -11.69 -4.54
N SER A 269 1.13 -10.45 -4.44
CA SER A 269 1.19 -9.68 -3.19
C SER A 269 0.01 -10.04 -2.31
N ARG A 270 -0.04 -9.51 -1.08
CA ARG A 270 -1.25 -9.64 -0.24
C ARG A 270 -2.47 -8.97 -0.86
N GLU A 271 -2.27 -7.88 -1.58
CA GLU A 271 -3.34 -7.14 -2.27
C GLU A 271 -3.95 -7.96 -3.41
N THR A 272 -3.12 -8.70 -4.16
CA THR A 272 -3.58 -9.52 -5.29
C THR A 272 -3.84 -10.98 -4.95
N PHE A 273 -3.63 -11.39 -3.69
CA PHE A 273 -3.94 -12.74 -3.20
C PHE A 273 -5.41 -13.16 -3.43
N PRO A 274 -6.43 -12.30 -3.18
CA PRO A 274 -7.82 -12.64 -3.48
C PRO A 274 -8.03 -13.00 -4.96
N ASN A 275 -7.30 -12.35 -5.89
CA ASN A 275 -7.41 -12.64 -7.32
C ASN A 275 -6.87 -14.04 -7.63
N ALA A 276 -5.75 -14.45 -7.03
CA ALA A 276 -5.22 -15.81 -7.20
C ALA A 276 -6.18 -16.89 -6.67
N LEU A 277 -6.87 -16.63 -5.56
CA LEU A 277 -7.93 -17.53 -5.08
C LEU A 277 -9.04 -17.67 -6.12
N LYS A 278 -9.51 -16.55 -6.69
CA LYS A 278 -10.57 -16.58 -7.71
C LYS A 278 -10.13 -17.30 -8.99
N ILE A 279 -8.89 -17.08 -9.45
CA ILE A 279 -8.33 -17.82 -10.59
C ILE A 279 -8.30 -19.31 -10.29
N ASN A 280 -7.91 -19.72 -9.08
CA ASN A 280 -7.93 -21.12 -8.68
C ASN A 280 -9.35 -21.71 -8.57
N GLU A 281 -10.38 -20.94 -8.23
CA GLU A 281 -11.78 -21.38 -8.35
C GLU A 281 -12.12 -21.68 -9.82
N LEU A 282 -11.83 -20.75 -10.74
CA LEU A 282 -12.09 -20.92 -12.17
C LEU A 282 -11.30 -22.09 -12.78
N ARG A 283 -10.05 -22.30 -12.33
CA ARG A 283 -9.26 -23.48 -12.71
C ARG A 283 -9.96 -24.79 -12.36
N LYS A 284 -10.54 -24.88 -11.15
CA LYS A 284 -11.28 -26.08 -10.73
C LYS A 284 -12.52 -26.30 -11.58
N GLU A 285 -13.26 -25.23 -11.90
CA GLU A 285 -14.40 -25.27 -12.80
C GLU A 285 -13.99 -25.79 -14.19
N ASN A 286 -12.81 -25.37 -14.68
CA ASN A 286 -12.18 -25.85 -15.92
C ASN A 286 -11.45 -27.21 -15.77
N ARG A 287 -11.67 -27.96 -14.67
CA ARG A 287 -11.04 -29.27 -14.39
C ARG A 287 -9.50 -29.24 -14.37
N LEU A 288 -8.90 -28.09 -14.08
CA LEU A 288 -7.47 -27.92 -13.87
C LEU A 288 -7.10 -28.00 -12.39
N ARG A 289 -5.86 -28.46 -12.12
CA ARG A 289 -5.31 -28.44 -10.77
C ARG A 289 -5.11 -26.99 -10.30
N PRO A 290 -5.47 -26.64 -9.06
CA PRO A 290 -5.16 -25.34 -8.49
C PRO A 290 -3.65 -25.09 -8.52
N MET A 291 -3.26 -23.85 -8.84
CA MET A 291 -1.87 -23.41 -8.74
C MET A 291 -1.50 -23.26 -7.27
N THR A 292 -0.23 -23.53 -6.95
CA THR A 292 0.33 -23.12 -5.66
C THR A 292 0.42 -21.60 -5.61
N ILE A 293 -0.15 -20.98 -4.58
CA ILE A 293 -0.12 -19.52 -4.43
C ILE A 293 1.09 -19.15 -3.58
N VAL A 294 2.00 -18.36 -4.15
CA VAL A 294 3.20 -17.86 -3.47
C VAL A 294 3.01 -16.38 -3.16
N ILE A 295 2.78 -16.06 -1.89
CA ILE A 295 2.57 -14.67 -1.45
C ILE A 295 3.90 -14.04 -1.06
N ILE A 296 4.23 -12.88 -1.61
CA ILE A 296 5.40 -12.09 -1.21
C ILE A 296 5.20 -11.36 0.12
N GLU A 297 6.31 -11.04 0.78
CA GLU A 297 6.31 -10.12 1.91
C GLU A 297 5.94 -8.70 1.47
N ASP A 298 5.23 -7.99 2.33
CA ASP A 298 4.86 -6.59 2.13
C ASP A 298 6.12 -5.72 2.04
N VAL A 299 6.11 -4.78 1.09
CA VAL A 299 7.15 -3.75 0.97
C VAL A 299 6.55 -2.44 1.45
N LEU A 300 7.15 -1.87 2.50
CA LEU A 300 6.69 -0.64 3.14
C LEU A 300 7.55 0.55 2.69
N ALA A 301 6.92 1.70 2.57
CA ALA A 301 7.53 3.00 2.41
C ALA A 301 8.10 3.51 3.76
N GLU A 302 8.82 4.62 3.72
CA GLU A 302 9.38 5.32 4.89
C GLU A 302 8.31 5.63 5.95
N ASP A 303 7.08 5.93 5.52
CA ASP A 303 5.95 6.23 6.40
C ASP A 303 5.26 4.98 6.99
N GLY A 304 5.84 3.79 6.79
CA GLY A 304 5.35 2.52 7.33
C GLY A 304 4.11 1.94 6.61
N LYS A 305 3.61 2.60 5.57
CA LYS A 305 2.49 2.12 4.74
C LYS A 305 3.02 1.35 3.53
N LEU A 306 2.16 0.58 2.87
CA LEU A 306 2.53 -0.18 1.66
C LEU A 306 2.97 0.74 0.52
N ILE A 307 3.98 0.31 -0.25
CA ILE A 307 4.33 0.91 -1.54
C ILE A 307 3.35 0.38 -2.60
N ASN A 308 2.71 1.28 -3.34
CA ASN A 308 1.92 0.94 -4.52
C ASN A 308 1.96 2.10 -5.55
N SER A 309 1.63 1.78 -6.80
CA SER A 309 1.65 2.76 -7.90
C SER A 309 0.69 3.93 -7.66
N GLU A 310 -0.45 3.70 -7.03
CA GLU A 310 -1.44 4.76 -6.76
C GLU A 310 -0.84 5.89 -5.89
N ARG A 311 -0.12 5.53 -4.84
CA ARG A 311 0.55 6.49 -3.95
C ARG A 311 1.68 7.23 -4.64
N ILE A 312 2.36 6.58 -5.59
CA ILE A 312 3.39 7.24 -6.40
C ILE A 312 2.73 8.28 -7.33
N ARG A 313 1.65 7.91 -8.04
CA ARG A 313 0.91 8.83 -8.91
C ARG A 313 0.27 9.98 -8.14
N ALA A 314 -0.30 9.69 -6.97
CA ALA A 314 -0.81 10.70 -6.03
C ALA A 314 0.30 11.60 -5.44
N GLY A 315 1.58 11.29 -5.70
CA GLY A 315 2.70 12.11 -5.27
C GLY A 315 2.99 12.02 -3.77
N GLU A 316 2.60 10.93 -3.10
CA GLU A 316 2.86 10.72 -1.67
C GLU A 316 4.24 10.13 -1.39
N ILE A 317 4.71 9.25 -2.28
CA ILE A 317 5.99 8.54 -2.19
C ILE A 317 6.66 8.44 -3.56
N ASP A 318 7.97 8.23 -3.59
CA ASP A 318 8.69 7.87 -4.83
C ASP A 318 8.66 6.34 -5.10
N TYR A 319 9.21 5.92 -6.24
CA TYR A 319 9.29 4.49 -6.61
C TYR A 319 10.18 3.63 -5.66
N ASN A 320 11.00 4.26 -4.81
CA ASN A 320 11.79 3.60 -3.76
C ASN A 320 11.09 3.61 -2.39
N GLY A 321 9.91 4.24 -2.28
CA GLY A 321 9.16 4.35 -1.03
C GLY A 321 9.60 5.49 -0.11
N LEU A 322 10.39 6.44 -0.59
CA LEU A 322 10.70 7.67 0.13
C LEU A 322 9.42 8.52 0.25
N SER A 323 9.10 9.05 1.43
CA SER A 323 7.89 9.87 1.60
C SER A 323 8.16 11.33 1.24
N TYR A 324 7.26 11.94 0.47
CA TYR A 324 7.28 13.38 0.19
C TYR A 324 6.69 14.22 1.33
N ALA A 325 6.35 13.62 2.48
CA ALA A 325 5.92 14.38 3.66
C ALA A 325 7.05 15.29 4.19
N LEU A 326 6.66 16.43 4.75
CA LEU A 326 7.56 17.28 5.51
C LEU A 326 7.72 16.71 6.93
N LEU A 327 8.95 16.78 7.45
CA LEU A 327 9.24 16.34 8.81
C LEU A 327 8.72 17.37 9.81
N PRO A 328 8.08 16.94 10.91
CA PRO A 328 7.62 17.86 11.95
C PRO A 328 8.82 18.52 12.64
N THR A 329 8.68 19.82 12.94
CA THR A 329 9.65 20.58 13.73
C THR A 329 9.00 21.08 15.02
N PRO A 330 9.78 21.33 16.11
CA PRO A 330 9.22 21.82 17.37
C PRO A 330 8.44 23.13 17.24
N TYR A 331 8.80 23.96 16.25
CA TYR A 331 8.22 25.29 16.03
C TYR A 331 7.15 25.31 14.91
N ASN A 332 6.81 24.16 14.31
CA ASN A 332 5.91 24.06 13.16
C ASN A 332 6.28 25.00 11.99
N LEU A 333 7.55 25.30 11.84
CA LEU A 333 8.09 26.10 10.75
C LEU A 333 9.49 25.62 10.38
N ILE A 334 9.89 25.88 9.15
CA ILE A 334 11.27 25.75 8.66
C ILE A 334 11.64 27.06 7.98
N LYS A 335 12.85 27.55 8.26
CA LYS A 335 13.34 28.83 7.75
C LYS A 335 14.33 28.62 6.61
N MET A 336 14.16 29.36 5.53
CA MET A 336 15.14 29.40 4.44
C MET A 336 16.42 30.10 4.92
N PRO A 337 17.61 29.47 4.81
CA PRO A 337 18.88 30.14 5.05
C PRO A 337 19.11 31.22 4.00
N GLU A 338 19.67 32.36 4.40
CA GLU A 338 19.99 33.47 3.49
C GLU A 338 20.90 33.04 2.33
N SER A 339 21.79 32.08 2.55
CA SER A 339 22.69 31.52 1.53
C SER A 339 21.94 30.80 0.38
N LEU A 340 20.69 30.39 0.58
CA LEU A 340 19.87 29.74 -0.46
C LEU A 340 19.05 30.71 -1.30
N ARG A 341 18.94 31.99 -0.88
CA ARG A 341 18.13 32.99 -1.58
C ARG A 341 18.50 33.12 -3.07
N PRO A 342 19.79 33.17 -3.49
CA PRO A 342 20.14 33.24 -4.91
C PRO A 342 19.76 31.98 -5.70
N ALA A 343 19.75 30.80 -5.06
CA ALA A 343 19.37 29.55 -5.71
C ALA A 343 17.87 29.48 -5.98
N LEU A 344 17.04 30.00 -5.06
CA LEU A 344 15.58 30.05 -5.19
C LEU A 344 15.07 31.18 -6.10
N GLN A 345 15.91 32.18 -6.39
CA GLN A 345 15.62 33.15 -7.45
C GLN A 345 15.67 32.53 -8.86
N LYS A 346 16.31 31.36 -9.01
CA LYS A 346 16.26 30.64 -10.28
C LYS A 346 14.89 29.97 -10.43
N PRO A 347 14.25 30.08 -11.60
CA PRO A 347 12.94 29.48 -11.81
C PRO A 347 13.03 27.96 -11.69
N LEU A 348 12.14 27.36 -10.90
CA LEU A 348 12.07 25.90 -10.74
C LEU A 348 11.37 25.22 -11.93
N GLY A 349 10.91 25.99 -12.92
CA GLY A 349 10.14 25.51 -14.05
C GLY A 349 10.32 26.38 -15.28
N GLU A 350 9.47 26.15 -16.28
CA GLU A 350 9.48 26.91 -17.52
C GLU A 350 8.93 28.31 -17.30
N ILE A 351 9.53 29.29 -17.98
CA ILE A 351 9.14 30.70 -17.89
C ILE A 351 8.17 31.02 -19.03
N TYR A 352 7.06 31.66 -18.69
CA TYR A 352 6.06 32.16 -19.62
C TYR A 352 5.89 33.67 -19.44
N LYS A 353 5.91 34.40 -20.56
CA LYS A 353 5.78 35.87 -20.56
C LYS A 353 4.33 36.34 -20.49
N SER A 354 3.37 35.47 -20.83
CA SER A 354 1.94 35.80 -20.78
C SER A 354 1.08 34.60 -20.40
N VAL A 355 -0.06 34.88 -19.77
CA VAL A 355 -1.05 33.86 -19.39
C VAL A 355 -1.56 33.07 -20.60
N HIS A 356 -1.64 33.71 -21.77
CA HIS A 356 -2.04 33.07 -23.02
C HIS A 356 -1.13 31.91 -23.43
N GLN A 357 0.19 32.04 -23.21
CA GLN A 357 1.14 30.96 -23.48
C GLN A 357 0.94 29.80 -22.50
N VAL A 358 0.70 30.10 -21.22
CA VAL A 358 0.41 29.11 -20.18
C VAL A 358 -0.88 28.35 -20.51
N ILE A 359 -1.93 29.02 -20.96
CA ILE A 359 -3.20 28.39 -21.35
C ILE A 359 -3.01 27.44 -22.54
N LYS A 360 -2.21 27.83 -23.54
CA LYS A 360 -1.86 26.93 -24.66
C LYS A 360 -1.14 25.68 -24.14
N PHE A 361 -0.21 25.85 -23.21
CA PHE A 361 0.50 24.74 -22.59
C PHE A 361 -0.43 23.83 -21.78
N ILE A 362 -1.32 24.39 -20.93
CA ILE A 362 -2.34 23.64 -20.18
C ILE A 362 -3.21 22.79 -21.12
N LYS A 363 -3.66 23.36 -22.26
CA LYS A 363 -4.45 22.64 -23.26
C LYS A 363 -3.69 21.49 -23.92
N PHE A 364 -2.37 21.64 -24.08
CA PHE A 364 -1.49 20.63 -24.66
C PHE A 364 -1.20 19.49 -23.66
N VAL A 365 -0.73 19.81 -22.44
CA VAL A 365 -0.30 18.80 -21.46
C VAL A 365 -1.46 18.17 -20.69
N LYS A 366 -2.60 18.86 -20.58
CA LYS A 366 -3.81 18.39 -19.87
C LYS A 366 -3.49 17.87 -18.47
N PRO A 367 -3.02 18.75 -17.56
CA PRO A 367 -2.52 18.33 -16.26
C PRO A 367 -3.63 17.74 -15.39
N ILE A 368 -3.27 16.85 -14.47
CA ILE A 368 -4.23 16.24 -13.53
C ILE A 368 -4.86 17.29 -12.62
N GLN A 369 -4.04 18.27 -12.21
CA GLN A 369 -4.43 19.40 -11.40
C GLN A 369 -3.66 20.64 -11.82
N ILE A 370 -4.31 21.80 -11.65
CA ILE A 370 -3.68 23.11 -11.76
C ILE A 370 -3.69 23.74 -10.37
N ILE A 371 -2.51 24.05 -9.84
CA ILE A 371 -2.33 24.70 -8.54
C ILE A 371 -1.66 26.04 -8.78
N THR A 372 -2.21 27.12 -8.23
CA THR A 372 -1.59 28.45 -8.31
C THR A 372 -1.08 28.91 -6.96
N VAL A 373 0.06 29.59 -6.96
CA VAL A 373 0.62 30.28 -5.80
C VAL A 373 0.89 31.73 -6.21
N GLY A 374 0.13 32.66 -5.64
CA GLY A 374 0.16 34.09 -5.90
C GLY A 374 -1.11 34.64 -6.55
N ASP A 375 -1.46 35.87 -6.17
CA ASP A 375 -2.70 36.55 -6.60
C ASP A 375 -2.74 36.82 -8.10
N ILE A 376 -1.66 37.40 -8.64
CA ILE A 376 -1.62 37.90 -10.02
C ILE A 376 -1.87 36.78 -11.03
N ILE A 377 -1.20 35.63 -10.86
CA ILE A 377 -1.38 34.48 -11.75
C ILE A 377 -2.76 33.84 -11.58
N THR A 378 -3.26 33.78 -10.35
CA THR A 378 -4.58 33.24 -10.06
C THR A 378 -5.66 34.06 -10.75
N ASP A 379 -5.63 35.38 -10.58
CA ASP A 379 -6.53 36.34 -11.22
C ASP A 379 -6.46 36.28 -12.75
N SER A 380 -5.25 36.29 -13.30
CA SER A 380 -5.02 36.23 -14.75
C SER A 380 -5.63 34.98 -15.38
N LEU A 381 -5.51 33.81 -14.74
CA LEU A 381 -6.10 32.57 -15.26
C LEU A 381 -7.63 32.58 -15.17
N LEU A 382 -8.18 33.10 -14.08
CA LEU A 382 -9.63 33.17 -13.86
C LEU A 382 -10.32 34.07 -14.89
N LYS A 383 -9.71 35.23 -15.21
CA LYS A 383 -10.19 36.14 -16.27
C LYS A 383 -10.24 35.49 -17.64
N GLU A 384 -9.35 34.55 -17.90
CA GLU A 384 -9.28 33.77 -19.14
C GLU A 384 -10.12 32.46 -19.07
N GLY A 385 -10.95 32.29 -18.04
CA GLY A 385 -11.86 31.15 -17.88
C GLY A 385 -11.20 29.87 -17.39
N VAL A 386 -9.95 29.91 -16.95
CA VAL A 386 -9.25 28.77 -16.33
C VAL A 386 -9.38 28.89 -14.81
N ASN A 387 -10.02 27.91 -14.19
CA ASN A 387 -10.22 27.88 -12.74
C ASN A 387 -9.31 26.82 -12.08
N PRO A 388 -8.16 27.23 -11.48
CA PRO A 388 -7.27 26.31 -10.77
C PRO A 388 -7.96 25.49 -9.68
N ASP A 389 -7.49 24.29 -9.43
CA ASP A 389 -8.07 23.38 -8.45
C ASP A 389 -7.73 23.81 -7.01
N VAL A 390 -6.50 24.29 -6.79
CA VAL A 390 -6.07 24.87 -5.52
C VAL A 390 -5.40 26.22 -5.79
N LYS A 391 -5.83 27.25 -5.06
CA LYS A 391 -5.32 28.61 -5.18
C LYS A 391 -4.73 29.04 -3.84
N VAL A 392 -3.45 29.33 -3.80
CA VAL A 392 -2.77 29.88 -2.62
C VAL A 392 -2.48 31.34 -2.90
N ILE A 393 -3.05 32.25 -2.11
CA ILE A 393 -2.97 33.69 -2.32
C ILE A 393 -2.57 34.41 -1.05
N ASP A 394 -1.99 35.60 -1.15
CA ASP A 394 -1.63 36.40 0.03
C ASP A 394 -2.62 37.54 0.29
N ASN A 395 -2.43 38.22 1.42
CA ASN A 395 -3.17 39.43 1.77
C ASN A 395 -2.37 40.72 1.49
N ARG A 396 -1.12 40.66 1.01
CA ARG A 396 -0.24 41.83 0.87
C ARG A 396 -0.50 42.60 -0.41
N SER A 397 -0.90 41.91 -1.48
CA SER A 397 -1.42 42.51 -2.71
C SER A 397 -2.65 43.42 -2.48
N ARG A 398 -3.25 43.40 -1.28
CA ARG A 398 -4.36 44.28 -0.84
C ARG A 398 -3.94 45.71 -0.43
N ARG A 399 -2.64 46.05 -0.37
CA ARG A 399 -2.16 47.34 0.17
C ARG A 399 -2.02 48.47 -0.85
N GLU A 400 -2.03 48.18 -2.14
CA GLU A 400 -2.10 49.22 -3.17
C GLU A 400 -3.47 49.19 -3.85
N SER A 401 -3.89 50.37 -4.32
CA SER A 401 -5.15 50.70 -4.97
C SER A 401 -5.36 49.98 -6.30
N TYR A 402 -5.25 48.65 -6.33
CA TYR A 402 -5.79 47.83 -7.39
C TYR A 402 -7.30 47.79 -7.17
N ILE A 403 -7.99 48.62 -7.95
CA ILE A 403 -9.43 48.78 -7.93
C ILE A 403 -10.07 47.40 -7.98
N ARG A 404 -10.71 47.05 -6.86
CA ARG A 404 -11.58 45.90 -6.67
C ARG A 404 -12.79 46.03 -7.59
N SER A 405 -12.65 45.64 -8.86
CA SER A 405 -13.78 45.49 -9.76
C SER A 405 -14.12 44.03 -10.03
N ASP A 406 -13.32 43.07 -9.54
CA ASP A 406 -13.58 41.66 -9.74
C ASP A 406 -14.63 41.13 -8.74
N PRO A 407 -15.84 40.71 -9.20
CA PRO A 407 -16.86 40.09 -8.37
C PRO A 407 -16.40 38.78 -7.71
N PHE A 408 -15.31 38.17 -8.19
CA PHE A 408 -14.74 36.93 -7.66
C PHE A 408 -13.89 37.17 -6.41
N LEU A 409 -13.11 38.25 -6.35
CA LEU A 409 -12.27 38.56 -5.18
C LEU A 409 -13.10 38.94 -3.94
N SER A 410 -14.36 39.37 -4.12
CA SER A 410 -15.30 39.60 -3.00
C SER A 410 -15.77 38.30 -2.34
N THR A 411 -15.64 37.16 -3.02
CA THR A 411 -16.01 35.84 -2.46
C THR A 411 -14.90 35.23 -1.58
N ILE A 412 -13.69 35.80 -1.60
CA ILE A 412 -12.49 35.37 -0.85
C ILE A 412 -12.71 35.28 0.66
N GLU A 413 -13.66 36.03 1.23
CA GLU A 413 -13.97 36.00 2.67
C GLU A 413 -14.35 34.60 3.19
N LYS A 414 -14.67 33.65 2.31
CA LYS A 414 -14.94 32.24 2.67
C LYS A 414 -13.69 31.34 2.67
N GLY A 415 -12.48 31.89 2.47
CA GLY A 415 -11.23 31.14 2.43
C GLY A 415 -10.62 30.87 3.81
N GLN A 416 -9.94 29.74 3.94
CA GLN A 416 -9.20 29.44 5.17
C GLN A 416 -7.96 30.32 5.23
N THR A 417 -7.87 31.19 6.24
CA THR A 417 -6.68 32.02 6.51
C THR A 417 -5.61 31.22 7.25
N LEU A 418 -4.36 31.30 6.78
CA LEU A 418 -3.18 30.64 7.34
C LEU A 418 -2.06 31.66 7.52
N ILE A 419 -1.18 31.45 8.49
CA ILE A 419 -0.05 32.36 8.74
C ILE A 419 1.21 31.77 8.10
N ASN A 420 1.96 32.58 7.34
CA ASN A 420 3.29 32.20 6.86
C ASN A 420 4.26 33.40 6.87
N ASN A 421 5.23 33.39 7.78
CA ASN A 421 6.15 34.52 7.91
C ASN A 421 7.14 34.59 6.73
N PRO A 422 7.67 35.79 6.41
CA PRO A 422 8.67 35.97 5.36
C PRO A 422 9.85 35.01 5.46
N GLY A 423 10.25 34.44 4.31
CA GLY A 423 11.39 33.51 4.26
C GLY A 423 11.19 32.20 5.03
N THR A 424 9.95 31.83 5.38
CA THR A 424 9.63 30.57 6.07
C THR A 424 8.61 29.71 5.32
N ILE A 425 8.56 28.43 5.65
CA ILE A 425 7.43 27.55 5.38
C ILE A 425 6.84 27.13 6.72
N ASN A 426 5.64 27.61 7.02
CA ASN A 426 4.83 27.14 8.13
C ASN A 426 4.29 25.74 7.80
N LEU A 427 4.61 24.74 8.64
CA LEU A 427 4.25 23.34 8.40
C LEU A 427 2.74 23.10 8.52
N LYS A 428 2.02 23.90 9.31
CA LYS A 428 0.55 23.86 9.35
C LYS A 428 -0.03 24.40 8.05
N ALA A 429 0.56 25.46 7.49
CA ALA A 429 0.13 25.98 6.19
C ALA A 429 0.38 24.95 5.08
N ALA A 430 1.56 24.33 5.07
CA ALA A 430 1.91 23.26 4.15
C ALA A 430 0.96 22.05 4.26
N GLU A 431 0.60 21.63 5.48
CA GLU A 431 -0.34 20.51 5.67
C GLU A 431 -1.75 20.86 5.16
N VAL A 432 -2.22 22.09 5.35
CA VAL A 432 -3.51 22.51 4.78
C VAL A 432 -3.47 22.51 3.25
N ILE A 433 -2.37 22.98 2.63
CA ILE A 433 -2.17 22.89 1.18
C ILE A 433 -2.25 21.43 0.72
N LYS A 434 -1.57 20.51 1.41
CA LYS A 434 -1.63 19.07 1.13
C LYS A 434 -3.05 18.51 1.20
N GLU A 435 -3.81 18.86 2.23
CA GLU A 435 -5.20 18.42 2.37
C GLU A 435 -6.11 18.98 1.27
N LYS A 436 -5.92 20.24 0.85
CA LYS A 436 -6.66 20.83 -0.27
C LYS A 436 -6.32 20.18 -1.61
N ILE A 437 -5.04 19.90 -1.86
CA ILE A 437 -4.57 19.14 -3.03
C ILE A 437 -5.23 17.75 -3.05
N LYS A 438 -5.28 17.06 -1.90
CA LYS A 438 -5.97 15.77 -1.76
C LYS A 438 -7.47 15.88 -2.01
N SER A 439 -8.14 16.90 -1.47
CA SER A 439 -9.58 17.11 -1.73
C SER A 439 -9.86 17.37 -3.21
N ALA A 440 -9.05 18.20 -3.86
CA ALA A 440 -9.11 18.42 -5.30
C ALA A 440 -8.91 17.12 -6.09
N LEU A 441 -8.02 16.24 -5.63
CA LEU A 441 -7.69 15.00 -6.34
C LEU A 441 -8.82 13.97 -6.25
N TYR A 442 -9.23 13.67 -5.02
CA TYR A 442 -10.13 12.57 -4.69
C TYR A 442 -11.61 12.96 -4.73
N LYS A 443 -11.93 14.22 -4.40
CA LYS A 443 -13.32 14.71 -4.31
C LYS A 443 -13.68 15.73 -5.40
N LYS A 444 -12.71 16.13 -6.22
CA LYS A 444 -12.88 17.19 -7.24
C LYS A 444 -13.33 18.54 -6.65
N GLU A 445 -13.01 18.76 -5.37
CA GLU A 445 -13.33 20.00 -4.66
C GLU A 445 -12.26 21.06 -4.95
N LYS A 446 -12.66 22.13 -5.63
CA LYS A 446 -11.79 23.30 -5.82
C LYS A 446 -11.74 24.13 -4.55
N SER A 447 -10.59 24.76 -4.27
CA SER A 447 -10.42 25.54 -3.05
C SER A 447 -9.47 26.72 -3.21
N TRP A 448 -9.58 27.65 -2.27
CA TRP A 448 -8.62 28.73 -2.02
C TRP A 448 -8.02 28.62 -0.63
N ILE A 449 -6.84 29.20 -0.48
CA ILE A 449 -6.10 29.32 0.76
C ILE A 449 -5.59 30.75 0.81
N VAL A 450 -5.92 31.47 1.87
CA VAL A 450 -5.49 32.85 2.07
C VAL A 450 -4.34 32.85 3.07
N VAL A 451 -3.21 33.45 2.70
CA VAL A 451 -2.00 33.49 3.50
C VAL A 451 -1.83 34.89 4.08
N ASP A 452 -1.81 34.97 5.40
CA ASP A 452 -1.36 36.14 6.15
C ASP A 452 0.17 36.08 6.26
N GLY A 453 0.85 36.80 5.36
CA GLY A 453 2.31 36.82 5.25
C GLY A 453 2.79 36.66 3.80
N GLU A 454 3.81 35.83 3.55
CA GLU A 454 4.33 35.54 2.20
C GLU A 454 3.95 34.14 1.74
N GLU A 455 3.56 33.98 0.48
CA GLU A 455 3.15 32.73 -0.14
C GLU A 455 4.24 32.12 -1.05
N ASP A 456 5.28 32.87 -1.44
CA ASP A 456 6.27 32.44 -2.43
C ASP A 456 6.89 31.07 -2.11
N LEU A 457 7.35 30.89 -0.86
CA LEU A 457 7.96 29.63 -0.43
C LEU A 457 6.96 28.49 -0.30
N LEU A 458 5.65 28.78 -0.26
CA LEU A 458 4.59 27.76 -0.28
C LEU A 458 4.42 27.12 -1.67
N ALA A 459 5.06 27.66 -2.71
CA ALA A 459 5.20 26.96 -3.99
C ALA A 459 5.98 25.64 -3.84
N LEU A 460 6.97 25.58 -2.94
CA LEU A 460 7.76 24.37 -2.68
C LEU A 460 6.89 23.21 -2.12
N PRO A 461 6.14 23.37 -1.01
CA PRO A 461 5.22 22.33 -0.56
C PRO A 461 4.10 22.05 -1.57
N ALA A 462 3.61 23.06 -2.32
CA ALA A 462 2.64 22.81 -3.38
C ALA A 462 3.17 21.83 -4.44
N ILE A 463 4.40 22.03 -4.93
CA ILE A 463 5.08 21.10 -5.86
C ILE A 463 5.31 19.75 -5.20
N LEU A 464 5.76 19.74 -3.94
CA LEU A 464 6.10 18.52 -3.22
C LEU A 464 4.88 17.64 -2.95
N PHE A 465 3.69 18.20 -2.76
CA PHE A 465 2.47 17.46 -2.45
C PHE A 465 1.54 17.21 -3.64
N ALA A 466 1.71 17.95 -4.73
CA ALA A 466 0.91 17.77 -5.95
C ALA A 466 1.05 16.36 -6.56
N PRO A 467 0.00 15.78 -7.14
CA PRO A 467 0.10 14.53 -7.91
C PRO A 467 1.08 14.66 -9.09
N LEU A 468 1.71 13.55 -9.49
CA LEU A 468 2.60 13.52 -10.66
C LEU A 468 1.81 13.82 -11.93
N GLY A 469 2.25 14.78 -12.76
CA GLY A 469 1.50 15.26 -13.94
C GLY A 469 0.59 16.46 -13.66
N SER A 470 0.68 17.05 -12.46
CA SER A 470 0.05 18.34 -12.16
C SER A 470 0.91 19.51 -12.64
N LEU A 471 0.31 20.69 -12.76
CA LEU A 471 1.01 21.96 -12.95
C LEU A 471 0.91 22.82 -11.69
N VAL A 472 2.05 23.29 -11.19
CA VAL A 472 2.12 24.34 -10.18
C VAL A 472 2.61 25.63 -10.84
N LEU A 473 1.81 26.67 -10.77
CA LEU A 473 2.07 27.97 -11.39
C LEU A 473 2.29 29.02 -10.30
N TYR A 474 3.38 29.79 -10.40
CA TYR A 474 3.65 30.89 -9.48
C TYR A 474 4.31 32.07 -10.18
N GLY A 475 4.15 33.26 -9.59
CA GLY A 475 4.71 34.49 -10.13
C GLY A 475 6.20 34.63 -9.82
N HIS A 476 6.94 35.25 -10.73
CA HIS A 476 8.30 35.74 -10.48
C HIS A 476 8.42 37.19 -10.96
N TRP A 477 8.73 38.08 -10.03
CA TRP A 477 8.69 39.53 -10.22
C TRP A 477 9.52 40.04 -11.43
N GLN A 478 10.61 39.35 -11.81
CA GLN A 478 11.41 39.71 -13.01
C GLN A 478 11.08 38.91 -14.28
N LEU A 479 10.56 37.69 -14.14
CA LEU A 479 10.56 36.70 -15.23
C LEU A 479 9.15 36.43 -15.78
N GLY A 480 8.11 36.84 -15.06
CA GLY A 480 6.72 36.57 -15.42
C GLY A 480 6.18 35.36 -14.68
N ILE A 481 5.60 34.41 -15.41
CA ILE A 481 4.91 33.25 -14.85
C ILE A 481 5.84 32.04 -14.91
N ILE A 482 6.06 31.37 -13.79
CA ILE A 482 6.79 30.10 -13.76
C ILE A 482 5.78 28.95 -13.72
N SER A 483 5.98 27.98 -14.60
CA SER A 483 5.18 26.77 -14.70
C SER A 483 6.03 25.55 -14.38
N VAL A 484 5.63 24.81 -13.34
CA VAL A 484 6.33 23.60 -12.91
C VAL A 484 5.45 22.38 -13.19
N GLU A 485 5.87 21.56 -14.16
CA GLU A 485 5.33 20.20 -14.31
C GLU A 485 5.86 19.30 -13.20
N VAL A 486 4.92 18.71 -12.46
CA VAL A 486 5.23 17.92 -11.27
C VAL A 486 5.64 16.50 -11.70
N THR A 487 6.94 16.24 -11.65
CA THR A 487 7.54 14.92 -11.90
C THR A 487 8.26 14.41 -10.64
N GLU A 488 8.62 13.12 -10.58
CA GLU A 488 9.42 12.59 -9.46
C GLU A 488 10.79 13.28 -9.35
N ASN A 489 11.41 13.61 -10.49
CA ASN A 489 12.66 14.37 -10.53
C ASN A 489 12.47 15.77 -9.92
N LYS A 490 11.40 16.46 -10.29
CA LYS A 490 11.09 17.78 -9.75
C LYS A 490 10.79 17.75 -8.25
N LYS A 491 10.02 16.77 -7.78
CA LYS A 491 9.79 16.55 -6.34
C LYS A 491 11.09 16.26 -5.60
N THR A 492 11.99 15.47 -6.19
CA THR A 492 13.31 15.17 -5.62
C THR A 492 14.16 16.44 -5.50
N GLU A 493 14.16 17.28 -6.52
CA GLU A 493 14.84 18.58 -6.52
C GLU A 493 14.29 19.49 -5.40
N VAL A 494 12.97 19.65 -5.34
CA VAL A 494 12.30 20.46 -4.31
C VAL A 494 12.56 19.91 -2.90
N ARG A 495 12.53 18.59 -2.71
CA ARG A 495 12.87 17.98 -1.42
C ARG A 495 14.30 18.29 -1.01
N LYS A 496 15.27 18.24 -1.93
CA LYS A 496 16.67 18.60 -1.64
C LYS A 496 16.83 20.07 -1.27
N ILE A 497 16.00 20.96 -1.84
CA ILE A 497 15.97 22.38 -1.47
C ILE A 497 15.43 22.54 -0.05
N ILE A 498 14.24 21.99 0.22
CA ILE A 498 13.59 22.06 1.54
C ILE A 498 14.46 21.42 2.63
N GLY A 499 15.17 20.33 2.32
CA GLY A 499 16.08 19.66 3.26
C GLY A 499 17.28 20.50 3.70
N LYS A 500 17.52 21.67 3.09
CA LYS A 500 18.53 22.64 3.53
C LYS A 500 17.96 23.74 4.44
N PHE A 501 16.65 23.73 4.70
CA PHE A 501 16.01 24.71 5.59
C PHE A 501 16.29 24.33 7.06
N ILE A 502 16.30 25.33 7.95
CA ILE A 502 16.66 25.19 9.36
C ILE A 502 15.50 25.41 10.31
#